data_AF-A0A6P1CX79-F1
#
_entry.id   AF-A0A6P1CX79-F1
#
_cell.length_a   1.000
_cell.length_b   1.000
_cell.length_c   1.000
_cell.angle_alpha   90.00
_cell.angle_beta   90.00
_cell.angle_gamma   90.00
#
_symmetry.space_group_name_H-M   'P 1'
#
loop_
_entity.id
_entity.type
_entity.pdbx_description
1 polymer ?
#
loop_
_entity_poly.entity_id
_entity_poly.type
_entity_poly.pdbx_seq_one_letter_code
_entity_poly.pdbx_strand_id
1 'polypeptide(L)'
;SVGIAAINGPRSVVVSGDTRSVDTVVRRARRRGIFARRVAVEFAAHSPQVEAVLPEFGAAIRDLVARTPRIPLHSTAHPGRVITTDAMDAEYWIANA
;
A
#
# COMPACT_ATOMS: atom_id res chain seq x y z
N SER A 1 -13.99 4.62 4.12
CA SER A 1 -13.40 5.18 2.89
C SER A 1 -12.65 4.07 2.14
N VAL A 2 -12.32 4.32 0.87
CA VAL A 2 -11.51 3.42 0.01
C VAL A 2 -10.38 4.22 -0.62
N GLY A 3 -9.20 3.64 -0.71
CA GLY A 3 -8.03 4.17 -1.42
C GLY A 3 -7.56 3.23 -2.53
N ILE A 4 -6.63 3.70 -3.36
CA ILE A 4 -5.89 2.84 -4.30
C ILE A 4 -4.74 2.22 -3.53
N ALA A 5 -4.74 0.90 -3.40
CA ALA A 5 -3.68 0.16 -2.73
C ALA A 5 -2.52 -0.18 -3.67
N ALA A 6 -2.82 -0.46 -4.94
CA ALA A 6 -1.80 -0.76 -5.93
C ALA A 6 -2.25 -0.39 -7.34
N ILE A 7 -1.30 0.07 -8.15
CA ILE A 7 -1.44 0.20 -9.59
C ILE A 7 -0.50 -0.82 -10.22
N ASN A 8 -1.04 -1.99 -10.56
CA ASN A 8 -0.26 -3.08 -11.15
C ASN A 8 -0.09 -2.91 -12.67
N GLY A 9 -0.84 -2.00 -13.27
CA GLY A 9 -0.73 -1.64 -14.68
C GLY A 9 -1.90 -0.79 -15.16
N PRO A 10 -1.92 -0.41 -16.45
CA PRO A 10 -2.93 0.50 -17.02
C PRO A 10 -4.37 -0.05 -16.97
N ARG A 11 -4.52 -1.36 -16.77
CA ARG A 11 -5.81 -2.06 -16.70
C ARG A 11 -5.99 -2.90 -15.44
N SER A 12 -5.11 -2.75 -14.45
CA SER A 12 -5.14 -3.56 -13.22
C SER A 12 -4.78 -2.71 -12.01
N VAL A 13 -5.77 -2.50 -11.16
CA VAL A 13 -5.65 -1.72 -9.92
C VAL A 13 -6.25 -2.51 -8.77
N VAL A 14 -5.66 -2.35 -7.58
CA VAL A 14 -6.22 -2.87 -6.32
C VAL A 14 -6.71 -1.68 -5.52
N VAL A 15 -7.93 -1.79 -5.00
CA VAL A 15 -8.49 -0.83 -4.06
C VAL A 15 -8.60 -1.48 -2.69
N SER A 16 -8.38 -0.71 -1.63
CA SER A 16 -8.40 -1.20 -0.26
C SER A 16 -9.12 -0.19 0.63
N GLY A 17 -9.86 -0.70 1.61
CA GLY A 17 -10.75 0.13 2.41
C GLY A 17 -11.65 -0.70 3.31
N ASP A 18 -12.61 -0.03 3.95
CA ASP A 18 -13.64 -0.73 4.71
C ASP A 18 -14.49 -1.62 3.79
N THR A 19 -14.99 -2.72 4.35
CA THR A 19 -15.70 -3.76 3.62
C THR A 19 -16.86 -3.21 2.78
N ARG A 20 -17.65 -2.29 3.35
CA ARG A 20 -18.83 -1.72 2.68
C ARG A 20 -18.44 -0.81 1.51
N SER A 21 -17.37 -0.04 1.66
CA SER A 21 -16.84 0.81 0.59
C SER A 21 -16.29 -0.03 -0.56
N VAL A 22 -15.48 -1.07 -0.26
CA VAL A 22 -14.93 -1.99 -1.27
C VAL A 22 -16.05 -2.71 -2.03
N ASP A 23 -17.07 -3.22 -1.32
CA ASP A 23 -18.23 -3.84 -1.97
C ASP A 23 -18.97 -2.91 -2.91
N THR A 24 -19.05 -1.64 -2.54
CA THR A 24 -19.69 -0.63 -3.37
C THR A 24 -18.90 -0.40 -4.65
N VAL A 25 -17.57 -0.38 -4.58
CA VAL A 25 -16.70 -0.31 -5.77
C VAL A 25 -16.88 -1.55 -6.64
N VAL A 26 -16.78 -2.75 -6.07
CA VAL A 26 -16.93 -4.03 -6.81
C VAL A 26 -18.28 -4.10 -7.53
N ARG A 27 -19.37 -3.77 -6.82
CA ARG A 27 -20.73 -3.76 -7.39
C ARG A 27 -20.85 -2.74 -8.53
N ARG A 28 -20.30 -1.54 -8.37
CA ARG A 28 -20.32 -0.49 -9.41
C ARG A 28 -19.51 -0.90 -10.64
N ALA A 29 -18.32 -1.49 -10.46
CA ALA A 29 -17.49 -1.98 -11.54
C ALA A 29 -18.21 -3.08 -12.34
N ARG A 30 -18.79 -4.08 -11.66
CA ARG A 30 -19.55 -5.16 -12.29
C ARG A 30 -20.74 -4.66 -13.11
N ARG A 31 -21.49 -3.67 -12.61
CA ARG A 31 -22.60 -3.04 -13.36
C ARG A 31 -22.14 -2.33 -14.63
N ARG A 32 -20.86 -1.95 -14.72
CA ARG A 32 -20.24 -1.35 -15.91
C ARG A 32 -19.56 -2.39 -16.81
N GLY A 33 -19.74 -3.68 -16.55
CA GLY A 33 -19.05 -4.75 -17.28
C GLY A 33 -17.54 -4.86 -16.98
N ILE A 34 -17.05 -4.22 -15.93
CA ILE A 34 -15.65 -4.27 -15.52
C ILE A 34 -15.46 -5.46 -14.57
N PHE A 35 -14.49 -6.31 -14.85
CA PHE A 35 -14.10 -7.40 -13.96
C PHE A 35 -13.63 -6.85 -12.61
N ALA A 36 -14.29 -7.27 -11.52
CA ALA A 36 -13.91 -6.93 -10.16
C ALA A 36 -14.25 -8.10 -9.22
N ARG A 37 -13.29 -8.44 -8.35
CA ARG A 37 -13.45 -9.46 -7.31
C ARG A 37 -12.79 -8.99 -6.02
N ARG A 38 -13.30 -9.46 -4.88
CA ARG A 38 -12.60 -9.32 -3.61
C ARG A 38 -11.31 -10.14 -3.61
N VAL A 39 -10.30 -9.63 -2.93
CA VAL A 39 -9.09 -10.37 -2.58
C VAL A 39 -9.31 -10.96 -1.19
N ALA A 40 -8.98 -12.24 -1.00
CA ALA A 40 -9.10 -12.91 0.30
C ALA A 40 -7.91 -12.52 1.17
N VAL A 41 -8.07 -11.44 1.94
CA VAL A 41 -7.10 -10.93 2.91
C VAL A 41 -7.82 -10.59 4.21
N GLU A 42 -7.10 -10.68 5.31
CA GLU A 42 -7.65 -10.45 6.66
C GLU A 42 -7.73 -8.97 7.03
N PHE A 43 -6.93 -8.12 6.37
CA PHE A 43 -6.89 -6.69 6.65
C PHE A 43 -6.70 -5.85 5.37
N ALA A 44 -7.08 -4.58 5.47
CA ALA A 44 -7.02 -3.61 4.37
C ALA A 44 -5.69 -2.85 4.35
N ALA A 45 -4.60 -3.48 3.87
CA ALA A 45 -3.31 -2.80 3.66
C ALA A 45 -3.43 -1.63 2.66
N HIS A 46 -2.52 -0.65 2.71
CA HIS A 46 -2.49 0.52 1.82
C HIS A 46 -3.86 1.22 1.70
N SER A 47 -4.48 1.47 2.85
CA SER A 47 -5.80 2.07 2.95
C SER A 47 -5.86 3.07 4.10
N PRO A 48 -6.86 3.98 4.12
CA PRO A 48 -7.04 4.89 5.25
C PRO A 48 -7.20 4.19 6.60
N GLN A 49 -7.57 2.91 6.62
CA GLN A 49 -7.68 2.12 7.84
C GLN A 49 -6.31 1.82 8.48
N VAL A 50 -5.22 1.86 7.70
CA VAL A 50 -3.85 1.67 8.19
C VAL A 50 -3.39 2.87 9.03
N GLU A 51 -3.93 4.08 8.78
CA GLU A 51 -3.53 5.31 9.49
C GLU A 51 -3.61 5.17 11.02
N ALA A 52 -4.59 4.42 11.53
CA ALA A 52 -4.79 4.20 12.96
C ALA A 52 -3.67 3.37 13.62
N VAL A 53 -2.97 2.53 12.85
CA VAL A 53 -1.90 1.65 13.37
C VAL A 53 -0.49 2.18 13.07
N LEU A 54 -0.35 3.19 12.21
CA LEU A 54 0.95 3.77 11.86
C LEU A 54 1.77 4.26 13.06
N PRO A 55 1.19 4.90 14.11
CA PRO A 55 1.97 5.33 15.26
C PRO A 55 2.58 4.16 16.04
N GLU A 56 1.81 3.09 16.25
CA GLU A 56 2.27 1.88 16.94
C GLU A 56 3.32 1.14 16.10
N PHE A 57 3.06 1.00 14.80
CA PHE A 57 4.00 0.39 13.86
C PHE A 57 5.34 1.15 13.83
N GLY A 58 5.29 2.48 13.70
CA GLY A 58 6.48 3.33 13.72
C GLY A 58 7.27 3.22 15.02
N ALA A 59 6.58 3.15 16.17
CA ALA A 59 7.22 2.92 17.46
C ALA A 59 7.89 1.54 17.54
N ALA A 60 7.28 0.50 16.97
CA ALA A 60 7.82 -0.86 16.97
C ALA A 60 9.09 -1.00 16.11
N ILE A 61 9.26 -0.18 15.08
CA ILE A 61 10.41 -0.22 14.17
C ILE A 61 11.39 0.95 14.37
N ARG A 62 11.23 1.75 15.44
CA ARG A 62 12.01 2.98 15.66
C ARG A 62 13.52 2.79 15.67
N ASP A 63 13.98 1.60 16.10
CA ASP A 63 15.41 1.28 16.22
C ASP A 63 15.96 0.57 14.98
N LEU A 64 15.19 0.55 13.88
CA LEU A 64 15.64 0.02 12.60
C LEU A 64 16.81 0.84 12.08
N VAL A 65 17.97 0.18 11.98
CA VAL A 65 19.17 0.77 11.35
C VAL A 65 19.17 0.43 9.86
N ALA A 66 18.73 1.39 9.05
CA ALA A 66 18.79 1.27 7.60
C ALA A 66 20.25 1.25 7.12
N ARG A 67 20.50 0.53 6.03
CA ARG A 67 21.83 0.41 5.42
C ARG A 67 21.73 0.62 3.93
N THR A 68 22.77 1.23 3.36
CA THR A 68 22.89 1.38 1.92
C THR A 68 22.83 0.03 1.21
N PRO A 69 21.88 -0.16 0.26
CA PRO A 69 21.78 -1.41 -0.46
C PRO A 69 22.97 -1.55 -1.42
N ARG A 70 23.50 -2.77 -1.55
CA ARG A 70 24.59 -3.08 -2.49
C ARG A 70 24.16 -3.02 -3.96
N ILE A 71 22.87 -3.18 -4.21
CA ILE A 71 22.23 -3.14 -5.52
C ILE A 71 21.15 -2.06 -5.46
N PRO A 72 21.07 -1.14 -6.43
CA PRO A 72 20.02 -0.13 -6.46
C PRO A 72 18.61 -0.74 -6.35
N LEU A 73 17.79 -0.21 -5.45
CA LEU A 73 16.40 -0.65 -5.27
C LEU A 73 15.44 0.34 -5.95
N HIS A 74 14.66 -0.15 -6.90
CA HIS A 74 13.56 0.64 -7.48
C HIS A 74 12.36 0.55 -6.55
N SER A 75 12.00 1.66 -5.89
CA SER A 75 10.93 1.66 -4.90
C SER A 75 9.55 1.66 -5.55
N THR A 76 8.64 0.84 -5.02
CA THR A 76 7.21 0.89 -5.33
C THR A 76 6.44 1.82 -4.39
N ALA A 77 7.01 2.15 -3.23
CA ALA A 77 6.43 3.09 -2.26
C ALA A 77 6.58 4.56 -2.71
N HIS A 78 7.69 4.87 -3.37
CA HIS A 78 7.95 6.20 -3.92
C HIS A 78 8.19 6.11 -5.45
N PRO A 79 7.16 6.40 -6.27
CA PRO A 79 7.24 6.27 -7.71
C PRO A 79 8.45 7.00 -8.31
N GLY A 80 9.21 6.30 -9.16
CA GLY A 80 10.39 6.83 -9.83
C GLY A 80 11.65 6.92 -8.95
N ARG A 81 11.57 6.57 -7.67
CA ARG A 81 12.71 6.61 -6.75
C ARG A 81 13.57 5.36 -6.88
N VAL A 82 14.86 5.57 -7.13
CA VAL A 82 15.90 4.55 -7.00
C VAL A 82 16.65 4.80 -5.71
N ILE A 83 16.68 3.82 -4.81
CA ILE A 83 17.35 3.89 -3.52
C ILE A 83 18.75 3.32 -3.67
N THR A 84 19.73 4.19 -3.47
CA THR A 84 21.18 3.88 -3.46
C THR A 84 21.85 4.36 -2.17
N THR A 85 21.06 4.74 -1.17
CA THR A 85 21.47 5.18 0.17
C THR A 85 20.78 4.34 1.23
N ASP A 86 21.03 4.62 2.50
CA ASP A 86 20.35 4.05 3.67
C ASP A 86 18.91 4.58 3.88
N ALA A 87 18.21 5.03 2.83
CA ALA A 87 16.89 5.65 2.94
C ALA A 87 15.72 4.67 3.15
N MET A 88 15.97 3.43 3.61
CA MET A 88 14.94 2.44 3.96
C MET A 88 14.78 2.35 5.49
N ASP A 89 14.63 3.52 6.11
CA ASP A 89 14.43 3.73 7.55
C ASP A 89 12.96 3.56 7.95
N ALA A 90 12.66 3.85 9.23
CA ALA A 90 11.29 3.74 9.74
C ALA A 90 10.29 4.60 8.95
N GLU A 91 10.68 5.80 8.50
CA GLU A 91 9.79 6.68 7.73
C GLU A 91 9.45 6.07 6.37
N TYR A 92 10.42 5.44 5.70
CA TYR A 92 10.17 4.71 4.46
C TYR A 92 9.15 3.59 4.64
N TRP A 93 9.27 2.80 5.71
CA TRP A 93 8.36 1.68 5.95
C TRP A 93 6.97 2.13 6.40
N ILE A 94 6.86 3.23 7.15
CA ILE A 94 5.57 3.87 7.47
C ILE A 94 4.89 4.37 6.19
N ALA A 95 5.65 5.01 5.30
CA ALA A 95 5.12 5.47 4.01
C ALA A 95 4.77 4.33 3.04
N ASN A 96 5.39 3.15 3.22
CA ASN A 96 5.10 1.98 2.42
C ASN A 96 3.84 1.22 2.89
N ALA A 97 3.45 1.32 4.17
CA ALA A 97 2.32 0.60 4.76
C ALA A 97 0.95 0.97 4.16
#